data_AF-L9X050-F1
#
_entry.id   AF-L9X050-F1
#
_cell.length_a   1.000
_cell.length_b   1.000
_cell.length_c   1.000
_cell.angle_alpha   90.00
_cell.angle_beta   90.00
_cell.angle_gamma   90.00
#
_symmetry.space_group_name_H-M   'P 1'
#
loop_
_entity.id
_entity.type
_entity.pdbx_description
1 polymer ?
#
loop_
_entity_poly.entity_id
_entity_poly.type
_entity_poly.pdbx_seq_one_letter_code
_entity_poly.pdbx_strand_id
1 'polypeptide(L)'
;ADDLPAAGSLEVRTAAETTTADPIALAPGETGALEREVAFEEAGEHELRVGEASTTVTVGGLRSRLESMPGFGAAGAAVGLALALAVAFAISVAGRGRRR
;
A
#
# COMPACT_ATOMS: atom_id res chain seq x y z
N ALA A 1 34.10 -17.24 -15.73
CA ALA A 1 34.17 -16.38 -16.93
C ALA A 1 33.00 -15.43 -16.76
N ASP A 2 33.16 -14.45 -15.87
CA ASP A 2 32.04 -13.68 -15.29
C ASP A 2 32.43 -12.21 -15.10
N ASP A 3 33.41 -11.71 -15.88
CA ASP A 3 33.97 -10.36 -15.74
C ASP A 3 33.37 -9.35 -16.74
N LEU A 4 32.34 -9.74 -17.50
CA LEU A 4 31.73 -8.88 -18.50
C LEU A 4 30.57 -8.08 -17.86
N PRO A 5 30.53 -6.75 -18.04
CA PRO A 5 29.42 -5.94 -17.57
C PRO A 5 28.10 -6.41 -18.21
N ALA A 6 27.04 -6.49 -17.40
CA ALA A 6 25.71 -6.82 -17.86
C ALA A 6 24.98 -5.54 -18.25
N ALA A 7 24.40 -5.50 -19.46
CA ALA A 7 23.57 -4.40 -19.92
C ALA A 7 22.23 -4.95 -20.40
N GLY A 8 21.14 -4.30 -19.99
CA GLY A 8 19.79 -4.71 -20.37
C GLY A 8 18.77 -3.59 -20.20
N SER A 9 17.69 -3.67 -20.97
CA SER A 9 16.52 -2.81 -20.80
C SER A 9 15.43 -3.58 -20.06
N LEU A 10 14.79 -2.93 -19.10
CA LEU A 10 13.67 -3.50 -18.36
C LEU A 10 12.38 -2.86 -18.87
N GLU A 11 11.45 -3.67 -19.37
CA GLU A 11 10.12 -3.17 -19.71
C GLU A 11 9.23 -3.16 -18.46
N VAL A 12 8.56 -2.03 -18.23
CA VAL A 12 7.51 -1.90 -17.24
C VAL A 12 6.18 -1.89 -17.98
N ARG A 13 5.32 -2.86 -17.67
CA ARG A 13 4.00 -3.00 -18.31
C ARG A 13 2.89 -2.90 -17.29
N THR A 14 1.88 -2.10 -17.62
CA THR A 14 0.57 -2.02 -16.96
C THR A 14 -0.53 -2.40 -17.96
N ALA A 15 -1.77 -2.55 -17.50
CA ALA A 15 -2.90 -2.82 -18.40
C ALA A 15 -3.18 -1.67 -19.40
N ALA A 16 -2.78 -0.44 -19.06
CA ALA A 16 -3.01 0.76 -19.85
C ALA A 16 -1.80 1.17 -20.70
N GLU A 17 -0.58 0.87 -20.24
CA GLU A 17 0.63 1.40 -20.86
C GLU A 17 1.81 0.43 -20.72
N THR A 18 2.67 0.41 -21.73
CA THR A 18 3.99 -0.23 -21.68
C THR A 18 5.05 0.84 -21.86
N THR A 19 5.96 0.95 -20.91
CA THR A 19 7.04 1.92 -20.95
C THR A 19 8.38 1.22 -20.74
N THR A 20 9.30 1.39 -21.68
CA THR A 20 10.67 0.85 -21.60
C THR A 20 11.51 1.70 -20.66
N ALA A 21 12.22 1.10 -19.71
CA ALA A 21 13.15 1.80 -18.83
C ALA A 21 14.47 2.10 -19.54
N ASP A 22 15.15 3.15 -19.07
CA ASP A 22 16.49 3.46 -19.55
C ASP A 22 17.42 2.26 -19.32
N PRO A 23 18.33 1.98 -20.28
CA PRO A 23 19.26 0.87 -20.14
C PRO A 23 20.14 1.07 -18.90
N ILE A 24 20.21 0.07 -18.04
CA ILE A 24 21.15 0.03 -16.92
C ILE A 24 22.33 -0.88 -17.29
N ALA A 25 23.54 -0.40 -17.03
CA ALA A 25 24.76 -1.18 -17.08
C ALA A 25 25.21 -1.49 -15.65
N LEU A 26 25.44 -2.76 -15.35
CA LEU A 26 25.92 -3.23 -14.05
C LEU A 26 27.26 -3.93 -14.23
N ALA A 27 28.21 -3.63 -13.35
CA ALA A 27 29.42 -4.43 -13.22
C ALA A 27 29.10 -5.83 -12.66
N PRO A 28 30.00 -6.81 -12.81
CA PRO A 28 29.86 -8.12 -12.20
C PRO A 28 29.63 -8.03 -10.69
N GLY A 29 28.52 -8.61 -10.20
CA GLY A 29 28.14 -8.61 -8.79
C GLY A 29 27.55 -7.29 -8.28
N GLU A 30 27.39 -6.28 -9.14
CA GLU A 30 26.76 -5.02 -8.78
C GLU A 30 25.22 -5.16 -8.78
N THR A 31 24.57 -4.53 -7.80
CA THR A 31 23.11 -4.42 -7.73
C THR A 31 22.70 -2.97 -8.01
N GLY A 32 21.85 -2.76 -9.00
CA GLY A 32 21.25 -1.45 -9.29
C GLY A 32 19.79 -1.39 -8.87
N ALA A 33 19.32 -0.19 -8.52
CA ALA A 33 17.90 0.09 -8.33
C ALA A 33 17.37 0.90 -9.52
N LEU A 34 16.17 0.57 -9.97
CA LEU A 34 15.42 1.34 -10.96
C LEU A 34 14.17 1.88 -10.28
N GLU A 35 14.02 3.21 -10.26
CA GLU A 35 12.84 3.88 -9.74
C GLU A 35 12.04 4.47 -10.90
N ARG A 36 10.71 4.29 -10.86
CA ARG A 36 9.81 4.85 -11.87
C ARG A 36 8.46 5.18 -11.28
N GLU A 37 7.93 6.34 -11.63
CA GLU A 37 6.57 6.72 -11.30
C GLU A 37 5.60 6.14 -12.32
N VAL A 38 4.52 5.53 -11.81
CA VAL A 38 3.45 4.95 -12.62
C VAL A 38 2.12 5.52 -12.12
N ALA A 39 1.37 6.15 -13.01
CA ALA A 39 0.03 6.67 -12.71
C ALA A 39 -1.04 5.66 -13.09
N PHE A 40 -2.12 5.61 -12.31
CA PHE A 40 -3.29 4.76 -12.58
C PHE A 40 -4.52 5.64 -12.71
N GLU A 41 -5.22 5.54 -13.85
CA GLU A 41 -6.40 6.37 -14.12
C GLU A 41 -7.67 5.84 -13.45
N GLU A 42 -7.75 4.53 -13.23
CA GLU A 42 -8.91 3.85 -12.67
C GLU A 42 -8.60 3.10 -11.37
N ALA A 43 -9.56 3.09 -10.45
CA ALA A 43 -9.49 2.26 -9.25
C ALA A 43 -9.76 0.80 -9.62
N GLY A 44 -9.00 -0.13 -9.03
CA GLY A 44 -9.11 -1.56 -9.32
C GLY A 44 -7.83 -2.32 -9.02
N GLU A 45 -7.80 -3.60 -9.38
CA GLU A 45 -6.58 -4.40 -9.38
C GLU A 45 -5.84 -4.19 -10.69
N HIS A 46 -4.55 -3.86 -10.57
CA HIS A 46 -3.65 -3.64 -11.69
C HIS A 46 -2.45 -4.56 -11.59
N GLU A 47 -2.17 -5.27 -12.67
CA GLU A 47 -0.97 -6.10 -12.77
C GLU A 47 0.20 -5.23 -13.25
N LEU A 48 1.28 -5.22 -12.47
CA LEU A 48 2.56 -4.62 -12.81
C LEU A 48 3.54 -5.72 -13.20
N ARG A 49 4.10 -5.63 -14.41
CA ARG A 49 5.20 -6.49 -14.85
C ARG A 49 6.47 -5.68 -15.04
N VAL A 50 7.57 -6.22 -14.53
CA VAL A 50 8.91 -5.64 -14.62
C VAL A 50 9.88 -6.74 -15.05
N GLY A 51 10.25 -6.77 -16.33
CA GLY A 51 10.99 -7.90 -16.89
C GLY A 51 10.19 -9.21 -16.75
N GLU A 52 10.78 -10.23 -16.11
CA GLU A 52 10.12 -11.51 -15.82
C GLU A 52 9.31 -11.53 -14.52
N ALA A 53 9.47 -10.52 -13.66
CA ALA A 53 8.74 -10.42 -12.41
C ALA A 53 7.36 -9.79 -12.65
N SER A 54 6.34 -10.27 -11.94
CA SER A 54 4.99 -9.69 -11.94
C SER A 54 4.45 -9.56 -10.52
N THR A 55 3.65 -8.53 -10.29
CA THR A 55 2.95 -8.29 -9.03
C THR A 55 1.61 -7.61 -9.27
N THR A 56 0.67 -7.74 -8.34
CA THR A 56 -0.65 -7.12 -8.42
C THR A 56 -0.77 -6.03 -7.36
N VAL A 57 -1.21 -4.85 -7.78
CA VAL A 57 -1.45 -3.71 -6.89
C VAL A 57 -2.92 -3.33 -6.96
N THR A 58 -3.57 -3.14 -5.81
CA THR A 58 -4.94 -2.64 -5.75
C THR A 58 -4.91 -1.13 -5.54
N VAL A 59 -5.44 -0.39 -6.52
CA VAL A 59 -5.55 1.07 -6.50
C VAL A 59 -6.97 1.44 -6.10
N GLY A 60 -7.11 2.17 -4.99
CA GLY A 60 -8.41 2.51 -4.43
C GLY A 60 -9.10 1.34 -3.71
N GLY A 61 -10.28 1.59 -3.15
CA GLY A 61 -11.05 0.60 -2.38
C GLY A 61 -11.61 1.17 -1.07
N LEU A 62 -12.43 0.37 -0.38
CA LEU A 62 -13.10 0.78 0.85
C LEU A 62 -12.09 1.25 1.91
N ARG A 63 -10.96 0.54 2.03
CA ARG A 63 -9.87 0.89 2.95
C ARG A 63 -9.27 2.27 2.65
N SER A 64 -8.87 2.53 1.39
CA SER A 64 -8.31 3.82 0.99
C SER A 64 -9.32 4.97 1.15
N ARG A 65 -10.61 4.70 0.93
CA ARG A 65 -11.68 5.69 1.20
C ARG A 65 -11.85 5.97 2.70
N LEU A 66 -11.82 4.95 3.56
CA LEU A 66 -11.90 5.14 5.02
C LEU A 66 -10.69 5.91 5.53
N GLU A 67 -9.47 5.55 5.12
CA GLU A 67 -8.24 6.23 5.54
C GLU A 67 -8.20 7.70 5.08
N SER A 68 -8.90 8.04 3.99
CA SER A 68 -9.02 9.41 3.49
C SER A 68 -10.13 10.24 4.16
N MET A 69 -11.01 9.63 4.97
CA MET A 69 -12.06 10.37 5.67
C MET A 69 -11.50 11.03 6.95
N PRO A 70 -11.75 12.35 7.16
CA PRO A 70 -11.37 13.01 8.40
C PRO A 70 -12.01 12.30 9.60
N GLY A 71 -11.19 11.79 10.52
CA GLY A 71 -11.67 11.07 11.71
C GLY A 71 -11.81 9.55 11.57
N PHE A 72 -11.42 8.95 10.43
CA PHE A 72 -11.42 7.49 10.22
C PHE A 72 -10.01 6.97 9.92
N GLY A 73 -9.04 7.41 10.71
CA GLY A 73 -7.69 6.83 10.78
C GLY A 73 -7.43 6.18 12.13
N ALA A 74 -6.19 5.69 12.38
CA ALA A 74 -5.79 5.11 13.66
C ALA A 74 -6.17 5.99 14.87
N ALA A 75 -6.06 7.32 14.71
CA ALA A 75 -6.47 8.29 15.73
C ALA A 75 -8.00 8.30 15.98
N GLY A 76 -8.82 8.17 14.94
CA GLY A 76 -10.28 8.12 15.05
C GLY A 76 -10.80 6.86 15.72
N ALA A 77 -10.20 5.71 15.38
CA ALA A 77 -10.51 4.43 16.00
C ALA A 77 -10.25 4.45 17.52
N ALA A 78 -9.16 5.09 17.95
CA ALA A 78 -8.82 5.23 19.37
C ALA A 78 -9.87 6.06 20.14
N VAL A 79 -10.33 7.18 19.57
CA VAL A 79 -11.35 8.04 20.20
C VAL A 79 -12.70 7.32 20.32
N GLY A 80 -13.13 6.64 19.24
CA GLY A 80 -14.36 5.85 19.25
C GLY A 80 -14.34 4.73 20.29
N LEU A 81 -13.22 4.01 20.40
CA LEU A 81 -13.02 2.96 21.40
C LEU A 81 -13.05 3.53 22.83
N ALA A 82 -12.36 4.65 23.08
CA ALA A 82 -12.34 5.27 24.40
C ALA A 82 -13.74 5.71 24.86
N LEU A 83 -14.54 6.30 23.97
CA LEU A 83 -15.93 6.69 24.24
C LEU A 83 -16.81 5.47 24.52
N ALA A 84 -16.70 4.41 23.71
CA ALA A 84 -17.47 3.18 23.93
C ALA A 84 -17.15 2.54 25.29
N LEU A 85 -15.87 2.50 25.67
CA LEU A 85 -15.43 1.99 26.96
C LEU A 85 -15.90 2.87 28.12
N ALA A 86 -15.85 4.20 27.99
CA ALA A 86 -16.35 5.13 29.01
C ALA A 86 -17.85 4.96 29.25
N VAL A 87 -18.65 4.79 28.18
CA VAL A 87 -20.10 4.54 28.28
C VAL A 87 -20.38 3.18 28.92
N ALA A 88 -19.68 2.12 28.47
CA ALA A 88 -19.82 0.79 29.07
C ALA A 88 -19.46 0.79 30.57
N PHE A 89 -18.40 1.51 30.93
CA PHE A 89 -17.99 1.69 32.33
C PHE A 89 -19.05 2.44 33.14
N ALA A 90 -19.58 3.55 32.63
CA ALA A 90 -20.63 4.32 33.29
C ALA A 90 -21.90 3.50 33.52
N ILE A 91 -22.34 2.71 32.52
CA ILE A 91 -23.49 1.81 32.63
C ILE A 91 -23.23 0.70 33.66
N SER A 92 -22.03 0.13 33.67
CA SER A 92 -21.63 -0.92 34.63
C SER A 92 -21.62 -0.40 36.07
N VAL A 93 -21.11 0.80 36.31
CA VAL A 93 -21.08 1.43 37.63
C VAL A 93 -22.49 1.82 38.08
N ALA A 94 -23.31 2.41 37.20
CA ALA A 94 -24.68 2.81 37.51
C ALA A 94 -25.60 1.60 37.76
N GLY A 95 -25.42 0.51 37.00
CA GLY A 95 -26.18 -0.74 37.18
C GLY A 95 -25.88 -1.46 38.50
N ARG A 96 -24.69 -1.23 39.09
CA ARG A 96 -24.29 -1.81 40.37
C ARG A 96 -24.86 -1.09 41.60
N GLY A 97 -25.26 0.18 41.46
CA GLY A 97 -25.81 0.99 42.54
C GLY A 97 -27.29 0.73 42.88
N ARG A 98 -28.05 0.01 42.02
CA ARG A 98 -29.51 -0.17 42.15
C ARG A 98 -29.94 -1.50 42.78
N ARG A 99 -29.00 -2.28 43.32
CA ARG A 99 -29.27 -3.51 44.10
C ARG A 99 -28.80 -3.32 45.56
N ARG A 100 -29.49 -2.46 46.31
CA ARG A 100 -29.56 -2.51 47.77
C ARG A 100 -30.95 -2.11 48.21
#